data_AF-A0A520MYA7-F1
#
_entry.id   AF-A0A520MYA7-F1
#
_cell.length_a   1.000
_cell.length_b   1.000
_cell.length_c   1.000
_cell.angle_alpha   90.00
_cell.angle_beta   90.00
_cell.angle_gamma   90.00
#
_symmetry.space_group_name_H-M   'P 1'
#
loop_
_entity.id
_entity.type
_entity.pdbx_description
1 polymer ?
#
loop_
_entity_poly.entity_id
_entity_poly.type
_entity_poly.pdbx_seq_one_letter_code
_entity_poly.pdbx_strand_id
1 'polypeptide(L)'
;MEIIFEQLSQQIIYYKSYIFWLGAISFAIFIFSLMSIKWLVSLIPSDYFINKKPSKFKSKYPVMWLVSMIIKNLIGYVLIIGGILMLVLPGQGLFTIFIGLMMSNYPGKYFIERKFIAIPSVLKTINWLRKRSNQEPLKV
;
A
#
# COMPACT_ATOMS: atom_id res chain seq x y z
N MET A 1 -29.22 -31.02 17.35
CA MET A 1 -28.83 -29.67 16.90
C MET A 1 -28.20 -28.86 18.05
N GLU A 2 -28.77 -28.91 19.26
CA GLU A 2 -28.28 -28.19 20.45
C GLU A 2 -26.84 -28.54 20.88
N ILE A 3 -26.47 -29.82 20.86
CA ILE A 3 -25.12 -30.28 21.27
C ILE A 3 -24.00 -29.65 20.40
N ILE A 4 -24.26 -29.49 19.09
CA ILE A 4 -23.32 -28.86 18.15
C ILE A 4 -23.18 -27.36 18.48
N PHE A 5 -24.27 -26.69 18.83
CA PHE A 5 -24.25 -25.29 19.24
C PHE A 5 -23.49 -25.07 20.54
N GLU A 6 -23.62 -25.98 21.52
CA GLU A 6 -22.84 -25.89 22.76
C GLU A 6 -21.35 -26.16 22.54
N GLN A 7 -20.98 -27.11 21.69
CA GLN A 7 -19.57 -27.33 21.33
C GLN A 7 -18.96 -26.11 20.64
N LEU A 8 -19.69 -25.48 19.71
CA LEU A 8 -19.23 -24.28 19.03
C LEU A 8 -19.08 -23.09 19.99
N SER A 9 -20.03 -22.90 20.90
CA SER A 9 -19.96 -21.80 21.86
C SER A 9 -18.76 -21.93 22.80
N GLN A 10 -18.46 -23.16 23.25
CA GLN A 10 -17.27 -23.45 24.05
C GLN A 10 -15.96 -23.17 23.29
N GLN A 11 -15.88 -23.55 22.02
CA GLN A 11 -14.71 -23.22 21.18
C GLN A 11 -14.53 -21.72 20.99
N ILE A 12 -15.62 -20.97 20.76
CA ILE A 12 -15.56 -19.50 20.62
C ILE A 12 -15.08 -18.86 21.91
N ILE A 13 -15.54 -19.33 23.07
CA ILE A 13 -15.10 -18.82 24.38
C ILE A 13 -13.60 -19.07 24.58
N TYR A 14 -13.12 -20.26 24.21
CA TYR A 14 -11.71 -20.62 24.30
C TYR A 14 -10.81 -19.70 23.45
N TYR A 15 -11.21 -19.38 22.21
CA TYR A 15 -10.45 -18.52 21.31
C TYR A 15 -10.79 -17.02 21.41
N LYS A 16 -11.71 -16.62 22.29
CA LYS A 16 -12.24 -15.26 22.39
C LYS A 16 -11.14 -14.20 22.48
N SER A 17 -10.10 -14.46 23.27
CA SER A 17 -8.95 -13.55 23.42
C SER A 17 -8.17 -13.38 22.11
N TYR A 18 -7.86 -14.48 21.41
CA TYR A 18 -7.14 -14.45 20.14
C TYR A 18 -7.95 -13.75 19.04
N ILE A 19 -9.26 -14.04 18.95
CA ILE A 19 -10.17 -13.39 18.00
C ILE A 19 -10.22 -11.88 18.26
N PHE A 20 -10.30 -11.47 19.53
CA PHE A 20 -10.29 -10.06 19.90
C PHE A 20 -8.99 -9.37 19.48
N TRP A 21 -7.82 -9.94 19.81
CA TRP A 21 -6.53 -9.37 19.43
C TRP A 21 -6.32 -9.33 17.91
N LEU A 22 -6.68 -10.40 17.19
CA LEU A 22 -6.64 -10.43 15.73
C LEU A 22 -7.53 -9.36 15.11
N GLY A 23 -8.74 -9.19 15.64
CA GLY A 23 -9.66 -8.14 15.22
C GLY A 23 -9.10 -6.74 15.48
N ALA A 24 -8.59 -6.50 16.68
CA ALA A 24 -8.02 -5.21 17.08
C ALA A 24 -6.78 -4.85 16.22
N ILE A 25 -5.88 -5.80 15.99
CA ILE A 25 -4.69 -5.61 15.15
C ILE A 25 -5.10 -5.34 13.70
N SER A 26 -6.04 -6.11 13.16
CA SER A 26 -6.53 -5.92 11.79
C SER A 26 -7.19 -4.56 11.61
N PHE A 27 -7.99 -4.12 12.58
CA PHE A 27 -8.61 -2.80 12.59
C PHE A 27 -7.57 -1.68 12.69
N ALA A 28 -6.56 -1.82 13.55
CA ALA A 28 -5.47 -0.86 13.65
C ALA A 28 -4.67 -0.75 12.34
N ILE A 29 -4.34 -1.88 11.72
CA ILE A 29 -3.67 -1.93 10.41
C ILE A 29 -4.51 -1.24 9.34
N PHE A 30 -5.84 -1.46 9.34
CA PHE A 30 -6.77 -0.82 8.41
C PHE A 30 -6.76 0.71 8.56
N ILE A 31 -6.86 1.23 9.79
CA ILE A 31 -6.80 2.67 10.04
C ILE A 31 -5.44 3.24 9.61
N PHE A 32 -4.35 2.56 9.98
CA PHE A 32 -3.00 2.95 9.58
C PHE A 32 -2.84 2.99 8.05
N SER A 33 -3.41 2.01 7.36
CA SER A 33 -3.45 1.91 5.90
C SER A 33 -4.12 3.14 5.28
N LEU A 34 -5.32 3.51 5.75
CA LEU A 34 -6.05 4.68 5.25
C LEU A 34 -5.30 5.98 5.52
N MET A 35 -4.71 6.14 6.71
CA MET A 35 -3.93 7.32 7.07
C MET A 35 -2.66 7.45 6.22
N SER A 36 -2.04 6.32 5.86
CA SER A 36 -0.81 6.27 5.07
C SER A 36 -0.98 6.86 3.66
N ILE A 37 -2.20 6.93 3.10
CA ILE A 37 -2.44 7.48 1.76
C ILE A 37 -1.97 8.92 1.65
N LYS A 38 -2.38 9.79 2.60
CA LYS A 38 -2.01 11.21 2.57
C LYS A 38 -0.50 11.38 2.70
N TRP A 39 0.10 10.58 3.58
CA TRP A 39 1.55 10.60 3.80
C TRP A 39 2.34 10.14 2.57
N LEU A 40 1.92 9.04 1.93
CA LEU A 40 2.51 8.52 0.70
C LEU A 40 2.43 9.55 -0.45
N VAL A 41 1.28 10.21 -0.62
CA VAL A 41 1.10 11.23 -1.66
C VAL A 41 1.98 12.46 -1.42
N SER A 42 2.23 12.82 -0.16
CA SER A 42 3.13 13.91 0.23
C SER A 42 4.60 13.61 -0.08
N LEU A 43 5.01 12.34 0.00
CA LEU A 43 6.39 11.93 -0.32
C LEU A 43 6.76 12.05 -1.80
N ILE A 44 5.78 12.14 -2.71
CA ILE A 44 6.04 12.24 -4.15
C ILE A 44 6.55 13.65 -4.47
N PRO A 45 7.76 13.84 -5.02
CA PRO A 45 8.27 15.15 -5.42
C PRO A 45 7.41 15.77 -6.51
N SER A 46 7.23 17.10 -6.50
CA SER A 46 6.44 17.81 -7.52
C SER A 46 7.06 17.73 -8.92
N ASP A 47 8.38 17.51 -9.02
CA ASP A 47 9.16 17.38 -10.25
C ASP A 47 9.36 15.94 -10.74
N TYR A 48 8.78 14.95 -10.05
CA TYR A 48 9.01 13.52 -10.32
C TYR A 48 8.69 13.12 -11.77
N PHE A 49 7.62 13.67 -12.37
CA PHE A 49 7.21 13.33 -13.74
C PHE A 49 7.89 14.15 -14.83
N ILE A 50 8.63 15.21 -14.49
CA ILE A 50 9.31 16.06 -15.49
C ILE A 50 10.73 15.56 -15.75
N ASN A 51 11.52 15.36 -14.69
CA ASN A 51 12.96 15.10 -14.81
C ASN A 51 13.33 13.80 -14.10
N LYS A 52 13.62 12.75 -14.87
CA LYS A 52 14.18 11.50 -14.32
C LYS A 52 15.64 11.72 -13.93
N LYS A 53 15.88 12.33 -12.76
CA LYS A 53 17.23 12.46 -12.21
C LYS A 53 17.77 11.06 -11.88
N PRO A 54 18.95 10.65 -12.38
CA PRO A 54 19.57 9.40 -11.97
C PRO A 54 19.82 9.44 -10.45
N SER A 55 19.37 8.41 -9.73
CA SER A 55 19.53 8.35 -8.28
C SER A 55 21.02 8.35 -7.91
N LYS A 56 21.47 9.41 -7.22
CA LYS A 56 22.85 9.52 -6.70
C LYS A 56 23.19 8.36 -5.74
N PHE A 57 22.19 7.78 -5.08
CA PHE A 57 22.34 6.64 -4.17
C PHE A 57 22.73 5.35 -4.88
N LYS A 58 22.23 5.14 -6.11
CA LYS A 58 22.58 3.97 -6.95
C LYS A 58 24.07 3.96 -7.31
N SER A 59 24.64 5.14 -7.56
CA SER A 59 26.05 5.29 -7.93
C SER A 59 26.99 5.10 -6.73
N LYS A 60 26.59 5.57 -5.54
CA LYS A 60 27.44 5.55 -4.34
C LYS A 60 27.39 4.23 -3.57
N TYR A 61 26.26 3.51 -3.55
CA TYR A 61 26.09 2.26 -2.78
C TYR A 61 25.35 1.17 -3.59
N PRO A 62 25.98 0.59 -4.63
CA PRO A 62 25.31 -0.33 -5.55
C PRO A 62 24.78 -1.60 -4.88
N VAL A 63 25.53 -2.18 -3.93
CA VAL A 63 25.12 -3.41 -3.21
C VAL A 63 23.93 -3.14 -2.29
N MET A 64 24.00 -2.07 -1.48
CA MET A 64 22.93 -1.72 -0.54
C MET A 64 21.65 -1.28 -1.28
N TRP A 65 21.80 -0.66 -2.46
CA TRP A 65 20.70 -0.38 -3.38
C TRP A 65 20.04 -1.66 -3.90
N LEU A 66 20.85 -2.65 -4.32
CA LEU A 66 20.35 -3.92 -4.86
C LEU A 66 19.62 -4.74 -3.79
N VAL A 67 20.17 -4.85 -2.58
CA VAL A 67 19.52 -5.50 -1.44
C VAL A 67 18.21 -4.80 -1.08
N SER A 68 18.22 -3.47 -0.98
CA SER A 68 16.99 -2.70 -0.73
C SER A 68 15.95 -2.89 -1.82
N MET A 69 16.37 -3.01 -3.08
CA MET A 69 15.47 -3.24 -4.21
C MET A 69 14.81 -4.62 -4.12
N ILE A 70 15.58 -5.67 -3.82
CA ILE A 70 15.06 -7.03 -3.65
C ILE A 70 14.05 -7.08 -2.50
N ILE A 71 14.40 -6.55 -1.33
CA ILE A 71 13.52 -6.56 -0.15
C ILE A 71 12.22 -5.81 -0.46
N LYS A 72 12.31 -4.60 -1.05
CA LYS A 72 11.12 -3.81 -1.41
C LYS A 72 10.24 -4.53 -2.41
N ASN A 73 10.82 -5.19 -3.41
CA ASN A 73 10.07 -5.95 -4.40
C ASN A 73 9.40 -7.18 -3.80
N LEU A 74 10.09 -7.90 -2.92
CA LEU A 74 9.55 -9.07 -2.27
C LEU A 74 8.33 -8.69 -1.40
N ILE A 75 8.46 -7.64 -0.59
CA ILE A 75 7.34 -7.10 0.19
C ILE A 75 6.20 -6.66 -0.73
N GLY A 76 6.52 -5.91 -1.79
CA GLY A 76 5.54 -5.41 -2.73
C GLY A 76 4.74 -6.53 -3.43
N TYR A 77 5.40 -7.59 -3.87
CA TYR A 77 4.73 -8.74 -4.49
C TYR A 77 3.91 -9.55 -3.50
N VAL A 78 4.39 -9.74 -2.26
CA VAL A 78 3.59 -10.38 -1.19
C VAL A 78 2.31 -9.59 -0.94
N LEU A 79 2.39 -8.25 -0.89
CA LEU A 79 1.21 -7.40 -0.73
C LEU A 79 0.26 -7.48 -1.93
N ILE A 80 0.77 -7.53 -3.16
CA ILE A 80 -0.07 -7.68 -4.36
C ILE A 80 -0.81 -9.03 -4.32
N ILE A 81 -0.10 -10.13 -4.09
CA ILE A 81 -0.69 -11.47 -4.03
C ILE A 81 -1.69 -11.56 -2.88
N GLY A 82 -1.32 -11.09 -1.69
CA GLY A 82 -2.21 -11.04 -0.53
C GLY A 82 -3.45 -10.19 -0.78
N GLY A 83 -3.29 -9.04 -1.43
CA GLY A 83 -4.39 -8.16 -1.82
C GLY A 83 -5.34 -8.79 -2.84
N ILE A 84 -4.82 -9.58 -3.79
CA ILE A 84 -5.64 -10.35 -4.75
C ILE A 84 -6.44 -11.43 -4.01
N LEU A 85 -5.80 -12.16 -3.09
CA LEU A 85 -6.51 -13.15 -2.26
C LEU A 85 -7.62 -12.48 -1.43
N MET A 86 -7.37 -11.28 -0.91
CA MET A 86 -8.34 -10.43 -0.21
C MET A 86 -9.43 -9.81 -1.11
N LEU A 87 -9.47 -10.11 -2.41
CA LEU A 87 -10.66 -9.81 -3.23
C LEU A 87 -11.74 -10.88 -3.06
N VAL A 88 -11.35 -12.11 -2.71
CA VAL A 88 -12.26 -13.22 -2.41
C VAL A 88 -12.46 -13.35 -0.89
N LEU A 89 -11.41 -13.11 -0.11
CA LEU A 89 -11.46 -13.09 1.35
C LEU A 89 -11.92 -11.71 1.85
N PRO A 90 -12.62 -11.61 3.00
CA PRO A 90 -13.00 -10.32 3.56
C PRO A 90 -11.77 -9.47 3.92
N GLY A 91 -11.65 -8.27 3.33
CA GLY A 91 -10.53 -7.36 3.57
C GLY A 91 -10.51 -6.15 2.62
N GLN A 92 -9.50 -5.28 2.77
CA GLN A 92 -9.35 -4.06 1.95
C GLN A 92 -8.83 -4.31 0.52
N GLY A 93 -8.41 -5.55 0.21
CA GLY A 93 -8.00 -6.07 -1.11
C GLY A 93 -7.28 -5.07 -2.03
N LEU A 94 -8.07 -4.32 -2.79
CA LEU A 94 -7.63 -3.24 -3.69
C LEU A 94 -6.60 -2.29 -3.07
N PHE A 95 -6.80 -1.87 -1.82
CA PHE A 95 -5.87 -0.97 -1.16
C PHE A 95 -4.49 -1.61 -0.93
N THR A 96 -4.48 -2.86 -0.50
CA THR A 96 -3.26 -3.64 -0.30
C THR A 96 -2.51 -3.83 -1.62
N ILE A 97 -3.24 -4.12 -2.71
CA ILE A 97 -2.68 -4.19 -4.07
C ILE A 97 -2.04 -2.85 -4.45
N PHE A 98 -2.72 -1.73 -4.21
CA PHE A 98 -2.21 -0.40 -4.54
C PHE A 98 -0.92 -0.08 -3.80
N ILE A 99 -0.83 -0.37 -2.49
CA ILE A 99 0.42 -0.23 -1.74
C ILE A 99 1.50 -1.14 -2.33
N GLY A 100 1.17 -2.40 -2.61
CA GLY A 100 2.14 -3.36 -3.16
C GLY A 100 2.71 -2.88 -4.50
N LEU A 101 1.88 -2.33 -5.39
CA LEU A 101 2.32 -1.70 -6.64
C LEU A 101 3.18 -0.46 -6.40
N MET A 102 2.83 0.39 -5.44
CA MET A 102 3.62 1.56 -5.06
C MET A 102 4.98 1.20 -4.48
N MET A 103 5.10 0.12 -3.69
CA MET A 103 6.37 -0.35 -3.13
C MET A 103 7.24 -1.11 -4.14
N SER A 104 6.62 -1.86 -5.06
CA SER A 104 7.34 -2.69 -6.03
C SER A 104 8.07 -1.86 -7.08
N ASN A 105 9.26 -2.29 -7.47
CA ASN A 105 10.02 -1.79 -8.60
C ASN A 105 9.87 -2.77 -9.77
N TYR A 106 8.95 -2.46 -10.69
CA TYR A 106 8.74 -3.23 -11.91
C TYR A 106 9.16 -2.42 -13.15
N PRO A 107 9.63 -3.07 -14.22
CA PRO A 107 10.01 -2.39 -15.46
C PRO A 107 8.79 -1.66 -16.04
N GLY A 108 8.97 -0.38 -16.40
CA GLY A 108 7.88 0.44 -16.96
C GLY A 108 6.98 1.14 -15.92
N LYS A 109 7.20 0.96 -14.61
CA LYS A 109 6.48 1.65 -13.53
C LYS A 109 6.25 3.13 -13.78
N TYR A 110 7.32 3.85 -14.13
CA TYR A 110 7.26 5.29 -14.40
C TYR A 110 6.32 5.65 -15.56
N PHE A 111 6.28 4.86 -16.64
CA PHE A 111 5.39 5.11 -17.77
C PHE A 111 3.92 4.92 -17.39
N ILE A 112 3.65 3.87 -16.61
CA ILE A 112 2.32 3.56 -16.11
C ILE A 112 1.85 4.65 -15.14
N GLU A 113 2.67 5.01 -14.15
CA GLU A 113 2.38 6.10 -13.20
C GLU A 113 2.12 7.43 -13.93
N ARG A 114 2.95 7.79 -14.90
CA ARG A 114 2.77 9.00 -15.69
C ARG A 114 1.47 8.98 -16.49
N LYS A 115 1.11 7.84 -17.09
CA LYS A 115 -0.14 7.68 -17.83
C LYS A 115 -1.37 7.79 -16.91
N PHE A 116 -1.31 7.21 -15.72
CA PHE A 116 -2.38 7.33 -14.73
C PHE A 116 -2.54 8.76 -14.20
N ILE A 117 -1.43 9.44 -13.91
CA ILE A 117 -1.45 10.82 -13.39
C ILE A 117 -1.79 11.84 -14.48
N ALA A 118 -1.55 11.53 -15.76
CA ALA A 118 -2.02 12.35 -16.88
C ALA A 118 -3.56 12.37 -17.01
N ILE A 119 -4.29 11.44 -16.37
CA ILE A 119 -5.75 11.45 -16.36
C ILE A 119 -6.23 12.65 -15.49
N PRO A 120 -7.02 13.60 -16.05
CA PRO A 120 -7.39 14.83 -15.35
C PRO A 120 -8.07 14.60 -13.99
N SER A 121 -8.94 13.58 -13.90
CA SER A 121 -9.65 13.22 -12.66
C SER A 121 -8.71 12.71 -11.57
N VAL A 122 -7.69 11.94 -11.96
CA VAL A 122 -6.68 11.41 -11.05
C VAL A 122 -5.78 12.55 -10.57
N LEU A 123 -5.30 13.39 -11.50
CA LEU A 123 -4.48 14.56 -11.17
C LEU A 123 -5.20 15.52 -10.21
N LYS A 124 -6.48 15.80 -10.45
CA LYS A 124 -7.29 16.67 -9.60
C LYS A 124 -7.44 16.10 -8.18
N THR A 125 -7.72 14.81 -8.08
CA THR A 125 -7.84 14.11 -6.78
C THR A 125 -6.53 14.13 -6.02
N ILE A 126 -5.41 13.81 -6.68
CA ILE A 126 -4.09 13.82 -6.06
C ILE A 126 -3.70 15.23 -5.62
N ASN A 127 -3.87 16.25 -6.47
CA ASN A 127 -3.57 17.63 -6.12
C ASN A 127 -4.46 18.16 -4.98
N TRP A 128 -5.72 17.71 -4.89
CA TRP A 128 -6.58 18.02 -3.74
C TRP A 128 -6.07 17.36 -2.45
N LEU A 129 -5.60 16.11 -2.51
CA LEU A 129 -4.95 15.45 -1.37
C LEU A 129 -3.67 16.18 -0.97
N ARG A 130 -2.84 16.60 -1.93
CA ARG A 130 -1.60 17.36 -1.68
C ARG A 130 -1.87 18.73 -1.05
N LYS A 131 -2.91 19.44 -1.50
CA LYS A 131 -3.35 20.71 -0.90
C LYS A 131 -3.73 20.53 0.57
N ARG A 132 -4.38 19.42 0.94
CA ARG A 132 -4.70 19.08 2.33
C ARG A 132 -3.47 18.75 3.19
N SER A 133 -2.34 18.45 2.55
CA SER A 133 -1.06 18.16 3.19
C SER A 133 -0.05 19.32 3.03
N ASN A 134 -0.49 20.51 2.62
CA ASN A 134 0.35 21.69 2.37
C ASN A 134 1.51 21.45 1.37
N GLN A 135 1.30 20.59 0.38
CA GLN A 135 2.28 20.28 -0.67
C GLN A 135 1.93 20.94 -2.00
N GLU A 136 2.96 21.33 -2.77
CA GLU A 136 2.81 21.85 -4.14
C GLU A 136 2.13 20.84 -5.07
N PRO A 137 1.34 21.28 -6.06
CA PRO A 137 0.73 20.37 -7.04
C PRO A 137 1.79 19.61 -7.85
N LEU A 138 1.44 18.40 -8.28
CA LEU A 138 2.29 17.63 -9.18
C LEU A 138 2.34 18.30 -10.55
N LYS A 139 3.55 18.41 -11.11
CA LYS A 139 3.76 18.84 -12.49
C LYS A 139 3.92 17.58 -13.35
N VAL A 140 3.20 17.50 -14.48
CA VAL A 140 3.07 16.31 -15.35
C VAL A 140 3.60 16.57 -16.75
#